data_AF-A0AAU1CIN5-F1
#
_entry.id   AF-A0AAU1CIN5-F1
#
_cell.length_a   1.000
_cell.length_b   1.000
_cell.length_c   1.000
_cell.angle_alpha   90.00
_cell.angle_beta   90.00
_cell.angle_gamma   90.00
#
_symmetry.space_group_name_H-M   'P 1'
#
loop_
_entity.id
_entity.type
_entity.pdbx_description
1 polymer ?
#
loop_
_entity_poly.entity_id
_entity_poly.type
_entity_poly.pdbx_seq_one_letter_code
_entity_poly.pdbx_strand_id
1 'polypeptide(L)'
;MSVVVYDTGMPMALVSQDQRAHALHKGFVVTGGHPPIVPGPALSQAWRTSPKTAYAWKRLLADVFVFPAARTRLTADQVPHCLPCAAGMTIEHWKIVGDMVGAAALPPEKRPDPVDALAVFIAAVHGGGAVLASDTDGIAAYAATLPAADVSAVAVRLGGPPGRYGPGAGRIQQECSA
;
A
#
# COMPACT_ATOMS: atom_id res chain seq x y z
N MET A 1 14.99 -1.15 4.19
CA MET A 1 14.87 -0.66 2.81
C MET A 1 13.51 0.02 2.75
N SER A 2 13.42 1.31 2.45
CA SER A 2 12.10 1.97 2.43
C SER A 2 11.23 1.39 1.33
N VAL A 3 10.04 0.91 1.66
CA VAL A 3 9.07 0.39 0.70
C VAL A 3 7.85 1.29 0.60
N VAL A 4 7.06 1.06 -0.45
CA VAL A 4 5.75 1.69 -0.61
C VAL A 4 4.71 0.58 -0.64
N VAL A 5 3.76 0.61 0.28
CA VAL A 5 2.66 -0.36 0.36
C VAL A 5 1.37 0.32 -0.09
N TYR A 6 0.61 -0.35 -0.93
CA TYR A 6 -0.68 0.11 -1.41
C TYR A 6 -1.78 -0.59 -0.61
N ASP A 7 -2.46 0.16 0.24
CA ASP A 7 -3.76 -0.27 0.75
C ASP A 7 -4.79 -0.31 -0.41
N THR A 8 -5.91 -1.00 -0.21
CA THR A 8 -7.07 -1.15 -1.11
C THR A 8 -7.45 0.15 -1.84
N GLY A 9 -7.38 1.30 -1.16
CA GLY A 9 -7.70 2.59 -1.79
C GLY A 9 -6.82 2.94 -3.00
N MET A 10 -5.53 2.60 -2.97
CA MET A 10 -4.60 2.99 -4.03
C MET A 10 -4.83 2.23 -5.36
N PRO A 11 -4.95 0.88 -5.39
CA PRO A 11 -5.33 0.15 -6.60
C PRO A 11 -6.67 0.61 -7.17
N MET A 12 -7.66 0.89 -6.31
CA MET A 12 -8.95 1.41 -6.74
C MET A 12 -8.83 2.77 -7.43
N ALA A 13 -8.03 3.69 -6.87
CA ALA A 13 -7.79 5.00 -7.47
C ALA A 13 -7.08 4.90 -8.83
N LEU A 14 -6.03 4.06 -8.93
CA LEU A 14 -5.28 3.84 -10.18
C LEU A 14 -6.16 3.24 -11.28
N VAL A 15 -6.96 2.24 -10.95
CA VAL A 15 -7.86 1.60 -11.92
C VAL A 15 -8.99 2.54 -12.34
N SER A 16 -9.39 3.45 -11.44
CA SER A 16 -10.37 4.51 -11.73
C SER A 16 -9.78 5.73 -12.47
N GLN A 17 -8.51 5.67 -12.87
CA GLN A 17 -7.82 6.73 -13.61
C GLN A 17 -7.66 8.03 -12.84
N ASP A 18 -7.54 7.97 -11.50
CA ASP A 18 -7.24 9.14 -10.69
C ASP A 18 -5.84 9.69 -11.03
N GLN A 19 -5.77 10.95 -11.44
CA GLN A 19 -4.53 11.57 -11.92
C GLN A 19 -3.47 11.68 -10.82
N ARG A 20 -3.90 11.94 -9.57
CA ARG A 20 -2.97 12.08 -8.45
C ARG A 20 -2.41 10.72 -8.06
N ALA A 21 -3.23 9.68 -8.01
CA ALA A 21 -2.77 8.32 -7.79
C ALA A 21 -1.77 7.90 -8.88
N HIS A 22 -2.05 8.19 -10.15
CA HIS A 22 -1.11 7.92 -11.24
C HIS A 22 0.21 8.68 -11.11
N ALA A 23 0.17 9.96 -10.69
CA ALA A 23 1.36 10.76 -10.47
C ALA A 23 2.23 10.18 -9.34
N LEU A 24 1.60 9.80 -8.21
CA LEU A 24 2.29 9.15 -7.09
C LEU A 24 2.91 7.81 -7.51
N HIS A 25 2.11 6.93 -8.13
CA HIS A 25 2.58 5.63 -8.61
C HIS A 25 3.76 5.77 -9.57
N LYS A 26 3.65 6.66 -10.57
CA LYS A 26 4.74 6.91 -11.52
C LYS A 26 5.98 7.46 -10.81
N GLY A 27 5.83 8.35 -9.84
CA GLY A 27 6.94 8.89 -9.05
C GLY A 27 7.74 7.79 -8.37
N PHE A 28 7.06 6.84 -7.71
CA PHE A 28 7.73 5.71 -7.06
C PHE A 28 8.38 4.74 -8.05
N VAL A 29 7.68 4.38 -9.12
CA VAL A 29 8.22 3.47 -10.14
C VAL A 29 9.46 4.07 -10.81
N VAL A 30 9.46 5.38 -11.12
CA VAL A 30 10.61 6.07 -11.75
C VAL A 30 11.78 6.24 -10.80
N THR A 31 11.52 6.49 -9.50
CA THR A 31 12.60 6.60 -8.50
C THR A 31 13.38 5.30 -8.37
N GLY A 32 12.76 4.16 -8.68
CA GLY A 32 13.37 2.84 -8.64
C GLY A 32 13.56 2.32 -7.21
N GLY A 33 14.13 1.12 -7.08
CA GLY A 33 14.27 0.41 -5.80
C GLY A 33 13.28 -0.74 -5.69
N HIS A 34 12.55 -0.82 -4.58
CA HIS A 34 11.57 -1.88 -4.36
C HIS A 34 10.29 -1.59 -5.15
N PRO A 35 9.74 -2.54 -5.93
CA PRO A 35 8.42 -2.37 -6.53
C PRO A 35 7.36 -2.08 -5.45
N PRO A 36 6.38 -1.19 -5.66
CA PRO A 36 5.31 -1.00 -4.69
C PRO A 36 4.64 -2.33 -4.35
N ILE A 37 4.32 -2.54 -3.09
CA ILE A 37 3.77 -3.80 -2.58
C ILE A 37 2.26 -3.67 -2.44
N VAL A 38 1.50 -4.62 -2.99
CA VAL A 38 0.06 -4.73 -2.78
C VAL A 38 -0.21 -5.97 -1.92
N PRO A 39 -0.80 -5.84 -0.72
CA PRO A 39 -1.26 -6.99 0.04
C PRO A 39 -2.28 -7.80 -0.80
N GLY A 40 -2.16 -9.12 -0.83
CA GLY A 40 -3.09 -10.00 -1.55
C GLY A 40 -4.55 -9.80 -1.15
N PRO A 41 -4.87 -9.65 0.15
CA PRO A 41 -6.21 -9.24 0.61
C PRO A 41 -6.65 -7.87 0.07
N ALA A 42 -5.78 -6.87 0.04
CA ALA A 42 -6.09 -5.55 -0.52
C ALA A 42 -6.38 -5.62 -2.03
N LEU A 43 -5.57 -6.38 -2.79
CA LEU A 43 -5.84 -6.68 -4.19
C LEU A 43 -7.21 -7.34 -4.36
N SER A 44 -7.52 -8.33 -3.53
CA SER A 44 -8.80 -9.05 -3.56
C SER A 44 -9.98 -8.13 -3.27
N GLN A 45 -9.86 -7.22 -2.29
CA GLN A 45 -10.89 -6.23 -1.97
C GLN A 45 -11.10 -5.22 -3.11
N ALA A 46 -10.02 -4.78 -3.77
CA ALA A 46 -10.07 -3.82 -4.87
C ALA A 46 -10.54 -4.45 -6.20
N TRP A 47 -10.34 -5.76 -6.40
CA TRP A 47 -10.56 -6.42 -7.68
C TRP A 47 -12.02 -6.35 -8.14
N ARG A 48 -12.26 -5.78 -9.32
CA ARG A 48 -13.56 -5.79 -9.99
C ARG A 48 -13.35 -6.18 -11.45
N THR A 49 -13.74 -7.40 -11.80
CA THR A 49 -13.64 -7.92 -13.17
C THR A 49 -14.57 -7.13 -14.08
N SER A 50 -14.00 -6.35 -15.00
CA SER A 50 -14.77 -5.75 -16.11
C SER A 50 -13.86 -5.51 -17.32
N PRO A 51 -14.42 -5.51 -18.56
CA PRO A 51 -13.65 -5.14 -19.74
C PRO A 51 -13.04 -3.73 -19.66
N LYS A 52 -13.72 -2.79 -18.98
CA LYS A 52 -13.28 -1.40 -18.83
C LYS A 52 -12.01 -1.26 -17.97
N THR A 53 -11.80 -2.18 -17.04
CA THR A 53 -10.71 -2.13 -16.05
C THR A 53 -9.58 -3.10 -16.35
N ALA A 54 -9.76 -4.04 -17.29
CA ALA A 54 -8.80 -5.11 -17.59
C ALA A 54 -7.40 -4.59 -17.97
N TYR A 55 -7.32 -3.57 -18.83
CA TYR A 55 -6.04 -3.00 -19.25
C TYR A 55 -5.35 -2.24 -18.11
N ALA A 56 -6.12 -1.49 -17.30
CA ALA A 56 -5.58 -0.78 -16.14
C ALA A 56 -5.02 -1.75 -15.10
N TRP A 57 -5.75 -2.85 -14.81
CA TRP A 57 -5.25 -3.91 -13.94
C TRP A 57 -3.98 -4.58 -14.47
N LYS A 58 -3.95 -4.91 -15.77
CA LYS A 58 -2.76 -5.52 -16.39
C LYS A 58 -1.53 -4.62 -16.23
N ARG A 59 -1.66 -3.31 -16.44
CA ARG A 59 -0.55 -2.36 -16.27
C ARG A 59 -0.12 -2.25 -14.82
N LEU A 60 -1.07 -2.06 -13.90
CA LEU A 60 -0.77 -1.98 -12.47
C LEU A 60 -0.02 -3.21 -11.98
N LEU A 61 -0.50 -4.42 -12.32
CA LEU A 61 0.11 -5.67 -11.88
C LEU A 61 1.50 -5.94 -12.49
N ALA A 62 1.87 -5.24 -13.57
CA ALA A 62 3.23 -5.33 -14.12
C ALA A 62 4.25 -4.51 -13.30
N ASP A 63 3.79 -3.50 -12.56
CA ASP A 63 4.64 -2.54 -11.85
C ASP A 63 4.72 -2.80 -10.34
N VAL A 64 3.96 -3.77 -9.80
CA VAL A 64 3.83 -4.01 -8.35
C VAL A 64 4.19 -5.44 -7.95
N PHE A 65 4.58 -5.61 -6.69
CA PHE A 65 4.74 -6.90 -6.06
C PHE A 65 3.50 -7.25 -5.23
N VAL A 66 2.86 -8.39 -5.47
CA VAL A 66 1.71 -8.84 -4.65
C VAL A 66 2.21 -9.70 -3.49
N PHE A 67 1.92 -9.29 -2.25
CA PHE A 67 2.43 -9.96 -1.05
C PHE A 67 1.32 -10.62 -0.22
N PRO A 68 1.51 -11.86 0.28
CA PRO A 68 2.60 -12.76 -0.07
C PRO A 68 2.39 -13.32 -1.49
N ALA A 69 3.48 -13.42 -2.26
CA ALA A 69 3.43 -14.05 -3.58
C ALA A 69 3.42 -15.58 -3.42
N ALA A 70 2.69 -16.29 -4.29
CA ALA A 70 2.81 -17.74 -4.37
C ALA A 70 4.23 -18.11 -4.85
N ARG A 71 4.98 -18.83 -4.00
CA ARG A 71 6.37 -19.26 -4.28
C ARG A 71 6.51 -20.12 -5.55
N THR A 72 5.41 -20.66 -6.07
CA THR A 72 5.37 -21.62 -7.19
C THR A 72 5.59 -20.99 -8.58
N ARG A 73 5.74 -19.66 -8.68
CA ARG A 73 5.93 -18.97 -9.97
C ARG A 73 7.19 -18.10 -10.08
N LEU A 74 8.08 -18.16 -9.09
CA LEU A 74 9.32 -17.38 -9.16
C LEU A 74 10.37 -18.22 -9.92
N THR A 75 10.63 -17.85 -11.17
CA THR A 75 11.86 -18.29 -11.85
C THR A 75 13.09 -17.69 -11.14
N ALA A 76 14.29 -18.24 -11.32
CA ALA A 76 15.50 -17.76 -10.64
C ALA A 76 15.76 -16.26 -10.84
N ASP A 77 15.38 -15.70 -11.99
CA ASP A 77 15.46 -14.26 -12.31
C ASP A 77 14.32 -13.42 -11.68
N GLN A 78 13.33 -14.06 -11.07
CA GLN A 78 12.20 -13.42 -10.40
C GLN A 78 12.26 -13.52 -8.88
N VAL A 79 13.35 -14.05 -8.31
CA VAL A 79 13.52 -14.07 -6.85
C VAL A 79 13.52 -12.62 -6.36
N PRO A 80 12.55 -12.21 -5.52
CA PRO A 80 12.51 -10.86 -5.01
C PRO A 80 13.82 -10.56 -4.28
N HIS A 81 14.45 -9.44 -4.62
CA HIS A 81 15.68 -9.00 -3.95
C HIS A 81 15.47 -8.61 -2.47
N CYS A 82 14.22 -8.60 -2.00
CA CYS A 82 13.80 -8.37 -0.63
C CYS A 82 13.60 -9.70 0.12
N LEU A 83 14.36 -9.89 1.20
CA LEU A 83 14.21 -11.05 2.09
C LEU A 83 12.77 -11.26 2.59
N PRO A 84 12.00 -10.22 3.01
CA PRO A 84 10.64 -10.45 3.47
C PRO A 84 9.72 -10.94 2.34
N CYS A 85 9.83 -10.41 1.12
CA CYS A 85 9.06 -10.88 -0.03
C CYS A 85 9.36 -12.35 -0.37
N ALA A 86 10.63 -12.76 -0.26
CA ALA A 86 11.04 -14.13 -0.52
C ALA A 86 10.56 -15.09 0.60
N ALA A 87 10.59 -14.63 1.85
CA ALA A 87 10.19 -15.41 3.02
C ALA A 87 8.65 -15.58 3.10
N GLY A 88 7.89 -14.54 2.80
CA GLY A 88 6.43 -14.50 2.94
C GLY A 88 5.96 -14.38 4.40
N MET A 89 4.72 -14.81 4.65
CA MET A 89 4.10 -14.76 5.99
C MET A 89 4.32 -16.05 6.77
N THR A 90 4.71 -15.92 8.04
CA THR A 90 4.77 -17.03 9.01
C THR A 90 3.57 -16.97 9.95
N ILE A 91 3.36 -18.02 10.76
CA ILE A 91 2.33 -18.00 11.81
C ILE A 91 2.58 -16.87 12.81
N GLU A 92 3.84 -16.60 13.14
CA GLU A 92 4.20 -15.52 14.07
C GLU A 92 3.85 -14.14 13.50
N HIS A 93 4.08 -13.94 12.20
CA HIS A 93 3.66 -12.71 11.52
C HIS A 93 2.14 -12.50 11.59
N TRP A 94 1.35 -13.57 11.44
CA TRP A 94 -0.11 -13.48 11.56
C TRP A 94 -0.56 -13.14 12.98
N LYS A 95 0.13 -13.64 14.01
CA LYS A 95 -0.17 -13.27 15.40
C LYS A 95 0.13 -11.80 15.66
N ILE A 96 1.28 -11.30 15.18
CA ILE A 96 1.63 -9.88 15.31
C ILE A 96 0.54 -9.01 14.66
N VAL A 97 0.10 -9.34 13.44
CA VAL A 97 -1.01 -8.62 12.80
C VAL A 97 -2.29 -8.70 13.64
N GLY A 98 -2.59 -9.86 14.24
CA GLY A 98 -3.72 -10.01 15.17
C GLY A 98 -3.61 -9.11 16.41
N ASP A 99 -2.43 -9.01 17.00
CA ASP A 99 -2.15 -8.14 18.15
C ASP A 99 -2.30 -6.66 17.76
N MET A 100 -1.81 -6.27 16.57
CA MET A 100 -2.03 -4.93 16.02
C MET A 100 -3.54 -4.61 15.89
N VAL A 101 -4.32 -5.56 15.36
CA VAL A 101 -5.78 -5.46 15.24
C VAL A 101 -6.46 -5.27 16.60
N GLY A 102 -5.99 -5.96 17.63
CA GLY A 102 -6.54 -5.85 18.99
C GLY A 102 -6.09 -4.62 19.77
N ALA A 103 -4.90 -4.09 19.48
CA ALA A 103 -4.27 -3.03 20.25
C ALA A 103 -4.44 -1.61 19.67
N ALA A 104 -4.72 -1.49 18.36
CA ALA A 104 -4.80 -0.19 17.70
C ALA A 104 -5.89 0.71 18.33
N ALA A 105 -5.50 1.93 18.67
CA ALA A 105 -6.40 2.96 19.18
C ALA A 105 -7.15 3.62 18.03
N LEU A 106 -8.12 2.90 17.47
CA LEU A 106 -8.94 3.40 16.36
C LEU A 106 -10.03 4.37 16.85
N PRO A 107 -10.46 5.32 16.01
CA PRO A 107 -11.67 6.12 16.26
C PRO A 107 -12.87 5.21 16.60
N PRO A 108 -13.73 5.59 17.56
CA PRO A 108 -14.85 4.75 18.02
C PRO A 108 -15.80 4.27 16.91
N GLU A 109 -15.96 5.07 15.86
CA GLU A 109 -16.79 4.76 14.70
C GLU A 109 -16.17 3.76 13.73
N LYS A 110 -14.86 3.49 13.83
CA LYS A 110 -14.14 2.59 12.93
C LYS A 110 -14.10 1.17 13.47
N ARG A 111 -14.33 0.24 12.55
CA ARG A 111 -14.09 -1.19 12.80
C ARG A 111 -12.63 -1.51 12.52
N PRO A 112 -12.00 -2.40 13.29
CA PRO A 112 -10.67 -2.90 12.95
C PRO A 112 -10.66 -3.55 11.56
N ASP A 113 -9.68 -3.18 10.73
CA ASP A 113 -9.44 -3.78 9.41
C ASP A 113 -8.09 -4.51 9.41
N PRO A 114 -8.10 -5.85 9.35
CA PRO A 114 -6.86 -6.64 9.23
C PRO A 114 -6.04 -6.34 7.97
N VAL A 115 -6.65 -5.78 6.91
CA VAL A 115 -5.93 -5.40 5.68
C VAL A 115 -5.07 -4.17 5.91
N ASP A 116 -5.59 -3.17 6.62
CA ASP A 116 -4.83 -1.98 7.03
C ASP A 116 -3.66 -2.37 7.96
N ALA A 117 -3.94 -3.21 8.95
CA ALA A 117 -2.90 -3.73 9.85
C ALA A 117 -1.83 -4.51 9.08
N LEU A 118 -2.23 -5.35 8.12
CA LEU A 118 -1.30 -6.10 7.28
C LEU A 118 -0.47 -5.17 6.38
N ALA A 119 -1.03 -4.10 5.84
CA ALA A 119 -0.29 -3.13 5.03
C ALA A 119 0.82 -2.44 5.85
N VAL A 120 0.50 -2.02 7.08
CA VAL A 120 1.48 -1.48 8.02
C VAL A 120 2.54 -2.51 8.40
N PHE A 121 2.14 -3.73 8.72
CA PHE A 121 3.06 -4.81 9.06
C PHE A 121 4.03 -5.11 7.91
N ILE A 122 3.53 -5.14 6.67
CA ILE A 122 4.37 -5.31 5.48
C ILE A 122 5.42 -4.21 5.40
N ALA A 123 5.05 -2.94 5.56
CA ALA A 123 6.03 -1.86 5.58
C ALA A 123 7.09 -2.05 6.69
N ALA A 124 6.64 -2.39 7.90
CA ALA A 124 7.51 -2.60 9.05
C ALA A 124 8.54 -3.72 8.82
N VAL A 125 8.13 -4.90 8.31
CA VAL A 125 9.07 -6.02 8.09
C VAL A 125 10.05 -5.79 6.95
N HIS A 126 9.81 -4.82 6.08
CA HIS A 126 10.78 -4.37 5.07
C HIS A 126 11.76 -3.30 5.60
N GLY A 127 11.61 -2.93 6.88
CA GLY A 127 12.44 -1.92 7.56
C GLY A 127 11.90 -0.50 7.42
N GLY A 128 10.58 -0.34 7.27
CA GLY A 128 9.91 0.95 7.20
C GLY A 128 9.45 1.35 5.79
N GLY A 129 8.72 2.46 5.70
CA GLY A 129 8.23 3.01 4.43
C GLY A 129 6.94 3.81 4.54
N ALA A 130 6.23 3.88 3.42
CA ALA A 130 4.96 4.59 3.30
C ALA A 130 3.82 3.63 2.94
N VAL A 131 2.65 3.81 3.56
CA VAL A 131 1.40 3.15 3.18
C VAL A 131 0.49 4.17 2.51
N LEU A 132 0.15 3.93 1.24
CA LEU A 132 -0.80 4.75 0.49
C LEU A 132 -2.21 4.24 0.72
N ALA A 133 -3.01 5.03 1.42
CA ALA A 133 -4.35 4.66 1.84
C ALA A 133 -5.33 5.83 1.68
N SER A 134 -6.61 5.51 1.53
CA SER A 134 -7.68 6.51 1.63
C SER A 134 -7.98 6.91 3.07
N ASP A 135 -7.68 6.03 4.01
CA ASP A 135 -7.83 6.26 5.45
C ASP A 135 -6.46 6.33 6.13
N THR A 136 -5.90 7.53 6.24
CA THR A 136 -4.60 7.71 6.88
C THR A 136 -4.65 7.55 8.40
N ASP A 137 -5.79 7.81 9.03
CA ASP A 137 -5.92 7.75 10.48
C ASP A 137 -5.95 6.28 10.95
N GLY A 138 -6.61 5.40 10.19
CA GLY A 138 -6.59 3.96 10.44
C GLY A 138 -5.17 3.40 10.33
N ILE A 139 -4.46 3.73 9.25
CA ILE A 139 -3.05 3.35 9.06
C ILE A 139 -2.17 3.89 10.19
N ALA A 140 -2.32 5.15 10.59
CA ALA A 140 -1.53 5.74 11.67
C ALA A 140 -1.79 5.05 13.02
N ALA A 141 -3.04 4.70 13.33
CA ALA A 141 -3.39 3.94 14.53
C ALA A 141 -2.72 2.56 14.54
N TYR A 142 -2.65 1.87 13.40
CA TYR A 142 -1.92 0.61 13.28
C TYR A 142 -0.40 0.80 13.36
N ALA A 143 0.16 1.82 12.73
CA ALA A 143 1.60 2.12 12.80
C ALA A 143 2.05 2.38 14.26
N ALA A 144 1.21 3.04 15.06
CA ALA A 144 1.48 3.28 16.48
C ALA A 144 1.61 2.00 17.32
N THR A 145 1.09 0.85 16.86
CA THR A 145 1.27 -0.44 17.53
C THR A 145 2.66 -1.05 17.30
N LEU A 146 3.43 -0.51 16.35
CA LEU A 146 4.80 -0.91 16.02
C LEU A 146 5.75 0.31 16.11
N PRO A 147 5.96 0.91 17.31
CA PRO A 147 6.63 2.21 17.45
C PRO A 147 8.11 2.21 17.04
N ALA A 148 8.74 1.04 16.91
CA ALA A 148 10.11 0.90 16.39
C ALA A 148 10.18 0.88 14.85
N ALA A 149 9.04 0.79 14.16
CA ALA A 149 8.97 0.77 12.72
C ALA A 149 8.70 2.18 12.17
N ASP A 150 9.56 2.63 11.26
CA ASP A 150 9.39 3.91 10.55
C ASP A 150 8.34 3.76 9.44
N VAL A 151 7.05 3.81 9.79
CA VAL A 151 5.93 3.66 8.86
C VAL A 151 5.08 4.92 8.84
N SER A 152 4.91 5.51 7.65
CA SER A 152 4.11 6.72 7.43
C SER A 152 2.86 6.43 6.61
N ALA A 153 1.78 7.16 6.88
CA ALA A 153 0.55 7.12 6.07
C ALA A 153 0.57 8.24 5.02
N VAL A 154 0.27 7.90 3.76
CA VAL A 154 0.18 8.86 2.65
C VAL A 154 -1.22 8.83 2.07
N ALA A 155 -1.90 9.97 2.13
CA ALA A 155 -3.29 10.08 1.68
C ALA A 155 -3.43 9.91 0.16
N VAL A 156 -4.30 9.00 -0.24
CA VAL A 156 -4.82 8.85 -1.61
C VAL A 156 -6.30 9.20 -1.61
N ARG A 157 -6.74 10.05 -2.53
CA ARG A 157 -8.16 10.38 -2.67
C ARG A 157 -8.80 9.39 -3.64
N LEU A 158 -9.84 8.70 -3.20
CA LEU A 158 -10.75 8.00 -4.10
C LEU A 158 -11.62 9.07 -4.77
N GLY A 159 -11.37 9.36 -6.05
CA GLY A 159 -12.05 10.43 -6.77
C GLY A 159 -13.56 10.19 -6.94
N GLY A 160 -14.36 11.21 -6.63
CA GLY A 160 -15.66 11.46 -7.27
C GLY A 160 -15.48 11.99 -8.71
N PRO A 161 -16.57 12.22 -9.47
CA PRO A 161 -16.51 12.46 -10.91
C PRO A 161 -15.63 13.68 -11.29
N PRO A 162 -15.05 13.68 -12.50
CA PRO A 162 -14.14 14.73 -12.95
C PRO A 162 -14.93 16.01 -13.22
N GLY A 163 -14.95 16.94 -12.27
CA GLY A 163 -15.63 18.21 -12.49
C GLY A 163 -15.74 19.09 -11.26
N ARG A 164 -14.64 19.76 -10.90
CA ARG A 164 -14.56 21.16 -10.41
C ARG A 164 -13.19 21.37 -9.74
N TYR A 165 -12.21 21.76 -10.53
CA TYR A 165 -10.98 22.37 -10.00
C TYR A 165 -11.27 23.85 -9.73
N GLY A 166 -11.36 24.22 -8.45
CA GLY A 166 -11.18 25.61 -8.01
C GLY A 166 -9.69 25.92 -7.88
N PRO A 167 -9.26 27.18 -8.07
CA PRO A 167 -7.84 27.54 -8.05
C PRO A 167 -7.32 27.54 -6.61
N GLY A 168 -6.36 26.67 -6.32
CA GLY A 168 -5.73 26.57 -5.01
C GLY A 168 -4.38 25.89 -5.13
N ALA A 169 -3.48 26.51 -5.88
CA ALA A 169 -2.06 26.16 -5.90
C ALA A 169 -1.48 26.34 -4.49
N GLY A 170 -0.71 25.36 -4.00
CA GLY A 170 -0.09 25.47 -2.68
C GLY A 170 0.79 24.30 -2.27
N ARG A 171 1.97 24.20 -2.90
CA ARG A 171 3.25 23.79 -2.28
C ARG A 171 3.34 22.35 -1.73
N ILE A 172 3.91 21.45 -2.53
CA ILE A 172 4.60 20.25 -2.05
C ILE A 172 5.90 20.74 -1.40
N GLN A 173 5.97 20.80 -0.08
CA GLN A 173 7.26 20.95 0.61
C GLN A 173 7.97 19.60 0.61
N GLN A 174 9.15 19.62 -0.01
CA GLN A 174 10.21 18.65 0.17
C GLN A 174 10.57 18.57 1.66
N GLU A 175 10.40 17.40 2.26
CA GLU A 175 11.21 16.97 3.39
C GLU A 175 11.73 15.56 3.09
N CYS A 176 12.69 15.51 2.16
CA CYS A 176 13.75 14.51 2.20
C CYS A 176 15.06 15.30 2.25
N SER A 177 15.64 15.43 3.43
CA SER A 177 17.05 15.76 3.60
C SER A 177 17.57 15.25 4.93
N ALA A 178 18.70 14.52 4.80
CA ALA A 178 19.64 14.02 5.80
C ALA A 178 19.30 12.69 6.47
#